data_AF-E7FQG6-F1
#
_entry.id   AF-E7FQG6-F1
#
_cell.length_a   1.000
_cell.length_b   1.000
_cell.length_c   1.000
_cell.angle_alpha   90.00
_cell.angle_beta   90.00
_cell.angle_gamma   90.00
#
_symmetry.space_group_name_H-M   'P 1'
#
loop_
_entity.id
_entity.type
_entity.pdbx_description
1 polymer ?
#
loop_
_entity_poly.entity_id
_entity_poly.type
_entity_poly.pdbx_seq_one_letter_code
_entity_poly.pdbx_strand_id
1 'polypeptide(L)' 'MNGLVGIEQTRNRILKQYTVADIVATDDWSLEQSLDTAWNRAKLMSSLERLDEEKDAIARG' A
#
# COMPACT_ATOMS: atom_id res chain seq x y z
N MET A 1 11.51 18.79 10.16
CA MET A 1 11.09 17.55 10.86
C MET A 1 9.56 17.30 10.86
N ASN A 2 8.75 17.94 10.00
CA ASN A 2 7.32 17.59 9.86
C ASN A 2 7.00 16.65 8.68
N GLY A 3 7.88 16.57 7.67
CA GLY A 3 7.64 15.76 6.46
C GLY A 3 7.64 14.25 6.71
N LEU A 4 8.63 13.75 7.46
CA LEU A 4 8.72 12.31 7.79
C LEU A 4 7.52 11.83 8.63
N VAL A 5 7.08 12.65 9.59
CA VAL A 5 5.88 12.36 10.39
C VAL A 5 4.63 12.32 9.51
N GLY A 6 4.51 13.23 8.54
CA GLY A 6 3.41 13.23 7.56
C GLY A 6 3.41 12.00 6.64
N ILE A 7 4.59 11.51 6.24
CA ILE A 7 4.73 10.27 5.46
C ILE A 7 4.27 9.07 6.29
N GLU A 8 4.66 8.98 7.55
CA GLU A 8 4.25 7.88 8.42
C GLU A 8 2.73 7.88 8.66
N GLN A 9 2.14 9.05 8.87
CA GLN A 9 0.67 9.19 8.96
C GLN A 9 -0.03 8.74 7.68
N THR A 10 0.50 9.13 6.51
CA THR A 10 -0.05 8.74 5.21
C THR A 10 0.08 7.24 4.97
N ARG A 11 1.23 6.64 5.29
CA ARG A 11 1.46 5.19 5.25
C ARG A 11 0.43 4.45 6.10
N ASN A 12 0.25 4.88 7.35
CA ASN A 12 -0.74 4.27 8.24
C ASN A 12 -2.17 4.44 7.73
N ARG A 13 -2.50 5.56 7.08
CA ARG A 13 -3.80 5.75 6.45
C ARG A 13 -4.03 4.79 5.30
N ILE A 14 -3.04 4.58 4.44
CA ILE A 14 -3.10 3.65 3.30
C ILE A 14 -3.24 2.21 3.79
N LEU A 15 -2.43 1.78 4.76
CA LEU A 15 -2.50 0.42 5.31
C LEU A 15 -3.87 0.12 5.93
N LYS A 16 -4.54 1.11 6.53
CA LYS A 16 -5.90 0.95 7.09
C LYS A 16 -7.01 0.84 6.02
N GLN A 17 -6.73 1.14 4.76
CA GLN A 17 -7.71 1.01 3.68
C GLN A 17 -7.87 -0.42 3.18
N TYR A 18 -6.91 -1.31 3.49
CA TYR A 18 -6.91 -2.68 3.02
C TYR A 18 -6.95 -3.64 4.20
N THR A 19 -7.78 -4.66 4.09
CA THR A 19 -7.76 -5.84 4.94
C THR A 19 -6.80 -6.88 4.38
N VAL A 20 -6.47 -7.89 5.18
CA VAL A 20 -5.68 -9.04 4.69
C VAL A 20 -6.38 -9.74 3.52
N ALA A 21 -7.71 -9.87 3.58
CA ALA A 21 -8.50 -10.51 2.52
C ALA A 21 -8.44 -9.74 1.19
N ASP A 22 -8.28 -8.41 1.24
CA ASP A 22 -8.18 -7.59 0.03
C ASP A 22 -6.87 -7.82 -0.74
N ILE A 23 -5.83 -8.38 -0.11
CA ILE A 23 -4.47 -8.46 -0.69
C ILE A 23 -3.83 -9.85 -0.68
N VAL A 24 -4.39 -10.80 0.07
CA VAL A 24 -3.89 -12.18 0.18
C VAL A 24 -4.88 -13.14 -0.46
N ALA A 25 -4.39 -13.89 -1.46
CA ALA A 25 -5.16 -14.97 -2.04
C ALA A 25 -5.41 -16.09 -1.02
N THR A 26 -6.64 -16.60 -0.97
CA THR A 26 -6.99 -17.82 -0.21
C THR A 26 -7.42 -18.94 -1.15
N ASP A 27 -7.59 -20.14 -0.61
CA ASP A 27 -8.09 -21.28 -1.37
C ASP A 27 -9.55 -21.05 -1.82
N ASP A 28 -9.95 -21.72 -2.92
CA ASP A 28 -11.30 -21.74 -3.50
C ASP A 28 -11.85 -20.41 -4.05
N TRP A 29 -10.98 -19.56 -4.63
CA TRP A 29 -11.41 -18.32 -5.26
C TRP A 29 -11.81 -18.44 -6.72
N SER A 30 -12.79 -17.63 -7.11
CA SER A 30 -13.09 -17.41 -8.53
C SER A 30 -11.95 -16.63 -9.21
N LEU A 31 -11.89 -16.70 -10.54
CA LEU A 31 -10.96 -15.88 -11.31
C LEU A 31 -11.16 -14.38 -11.05
N GLU A 32 -12.41 -13.95 -10.91
CA GLU A 32 -12.75 -12.55 -10.63
C GLU A 32 -12.20 -12.11 -9.27
N GLN A 33 -12.39 -12.90 -8.21
CA GLN A 33 -11.83 -12.62 -6.89
C GLN A 33 -10.31 -12.56 -6.92
N SER A 34 -9.68 -13.49 -7.66
CA SER A 34 -8.23 -13.53 -7.83
C SER A 34 -7.70 -12.25 -8.50
N LEU A 35 -8.40 -11.76 -9.53
CA LEU A 35 -8.04 -10.53 -10.24
C LEU A 35 -8.25 -9.28 -9.37
N ASP A 36 -9.35 -9.20 -8.62
CA ASP A 36 -9.62 -8.06 -7.74
C ASP A 36 -8.57 -7.96 -6.62
N THR A 37 -8.24 -9.07 -5.97
CA THR A 37 -7.19 -9.09 -4.96
C THR A 37 -5.81 -8.78 -5.53
N ALA A 38 -5.47 -9.30 -6.72
CA ALA A 38 -4.21 -8.96 -7.38
C ALA A 38 -4.12 -7.46 -7.68
N TRP A 39 -5.23 -6.86 -8.11
CA TRP A 39 -5.34 -5.43 -8.37
C TRP A 39 -5.21 -4.59 -7.10
N ASN A 40 -5.90 -4.96 -6.03
CA ASN A 40 -5.81 -4.29 -4.73
C ASN A 40 -4.38 -4.35 -4.18
N ARG A 41 -3.73 -5.51 -4.28
CA ARG A 41 -2.32 -5.68 -3.91
C ARG A 41 -1.40 -4.78 -4.73
N ALA A 42 -1.60 -4.70 -6.05
CA ALA A 42 -0.80 -3.84 -6.92
C ALA A 42 -0.95 -2.35 -6.57
N LYS A 43 -2.18 -1.90 -6.32
CA LYS A 43 -2.45 -0.52 -5.88
C LYS A 43 -1.80 -0.19 -4.54
N LEU A 44 -1.88 -1.10 -3.56
CA LEU A 44 -1.25 -0.94 -2.27
C LEU A 44 0.28 -0.79 -2.43
N MET A 45 0.91 -1.71 -3.16
CA MET A 45 2.36 -1.68 -3.38
C MET A 45 2.82 -0.39 -4.07
N SER A 46 2.16 -0.01 -5.17
CA SER A 46 2.50 1.23 -5.89
C SER A 46 2.36 2.48 -5.02
N SER A 47 1.35 2.52 -4.14
CA SER A 47 1.17 3.64 -3.21
C SER A 47 2.26 3.69 -2.14
N LEU A 48 2.70 2.53 -1.65
CA LEU A 48 3.77 2.45 -0.65
C LEU A 48 5.14 2.78 -1.26
N GLU A 49 5.41 2.33 -2.48
CA GLU A 49 6.65 2.64 -3.22
C GLU A 49 6.81 4.16 -3.41
N ARG A 50 5.76 4.86 -3.84
CA ARG A 50 5.78 6.33 -3.94
C ARG A 50 6.08 7.01 -2.60
N LEU A 51 5.54 6.50 -1.50
CA LEU A 51 5.84 7.06 -0.18
C LEU A 51 7.30 6.80 0.23
N ASP A 52 7.86 5.66 -0.13
CA ASP A 52 9.27 5.37 0.11
C ASP A 52 10.17 6.29 -0.72
N GLU A 53 9.82 6.58 -1.98
CA GLU A 53 10.50 7.57 -2.82
C GLU A 53 10.43 8.99 -2.21
N GLU A 54 9.25 9.42 -1.75
CA GLU A 54 9.07 10.71 -1.06
C GLU A 54 9.90 10.78 0.23
N LYS A 55 9.96 9.68 0.98
CA LYS A 55 10.76 9.59 2.20
C LYS A 55 12.25 9.73 1.89
N ASP A 56 12.71 9.06 0.83
CA ASP A 56 14.09 9.12 0.35
C ASP A 56 14.45 10.52 -0.13
N ALA A 57 13.56 11.21 -0.84
CA ALA A 57 13.77 12.58 -1.27
C ALA A 57 13.96 13.52 -0.07
N ILE A 58 13.08 13.43 0.94
CA ILE A 58 13.20 14.23 2.17
C ILE A 58 14.49 13.90 2.94
N ALA A 59 14.90 12.64 2.96
CA ALA A 59 16.12 12.22 3.64
C ALA A 59 17.39 12.75 2.96
N ARG A 60 17.37 12.94 1.64
CA ARG A 60 18.50 13.44 0.85
C ARG A 60 18.62 14.96 0.83
N GLY A 61 17.55 15.69 1.17
CA GLY A 61 17.52 17.16 1.25
C GLY A 61 16.85 17.79 0.05
#